data_AF-A0A7X6FH82-F1
#
_entry.id   AF-A0A7X6FH82-F1
#
_cell.length_a   1.000
_cell.length_b   1.000
_cell.length_c   1.000
_cell.angle_alpha   90.00
_cell.angle_beta   90.00
_cell.angle_gamma   90.00
#
_symmetry.space_group_name_H-M   'P 1'
#
loop_
_entity.id
_entity.type
_entity.pdbx_description
1 polymer ?
#
loop_
_entity_poly.entity_id
_entity_poly.type
_entity_poly.pdbx_seq_one_letter_code
_entity_poly.pdbx_strand_id
1 'polypeptide(L)' 'MPRFKSRGNLQRFDSTHDPIANLFHIPCHDITSSRHRELRAGTMDLWVKITPA' A
#
# COMPACT_ATOMS: atom_id res chain seq x y z
N MET A 1 16.27 6.11 2.03
CA MET A 1 14.99 5.37 2.04
C MET A 1 15.23 3.93 2.43
N PRO A 2 14.33 3.31 3.22
CA PRO A 2 14.40 1.89 3.52
C PRO A 2 14.44 1.10 2.20
N ARG A 3 15.48 0.29 2.01
CA ARG A 3 15.63 -0.52 0.80
C ARG A 3 14.88 -1.82 0.99
N PHE A 4 13.66 -1.90 0.45
CA PHE A 4 12.89 -3.13 0.49
C PHE A 4 13.35 -4.09 -0.60
N LYS A 5 13.58 -5.35 -0.22
CA LYS A 5 13.98 -6.42 -1.14
C LYS A 5 12.88 -6.80 -2.13
N SER A 6 11.63 -6.44 -1.85
CA SER A 6 10.48 -6.73 -2.71
C SER A 6 9.34 -5.75 -2.47
N ARG A 7 8.48 -5.58 -3.49
CA ARG A 7 7.22 -4.83 -3.38
C ARG A 7 6.32 -5.36 -2.25
N GLY A 8 6.33 -6.67 -2.01
CA GLY A 8 5.55 -7.29 -0.93
C GLY A 8 6.04 -6.92 0.47
N ASN A 9 7.35 -6.80 0.68
CA ASN A 9 7.93 -6.38 1.96
C ASN A 9 7.64 -4.91 2.25
N LEU A 10 7.76 -4.06 1.23
CA LEU A 10 7.32 -2.66 1.29
C LEU A 10 5.84 -2.58 1.66
N GLN A 11 4.99 -3.32 0.94
CA GLN A 11 3.55 -3.27 1.17
C GLN A 11 3.15 -3.65 2.60
N ARG A 12 3.81 -4.68 3.18
CA ARG A 12 3.59 -5.07 4.58
C ARG A 12 4.08 -4.01 5.56
N PHE A 13 5.22 -3.39 5.26
CA PHE A 13 5.79 -2.31 6.06
C PHE A 13 4.86 -1.09 6.08
N ASP A 14 4.46 -0.59 4.91
CA ASP A 14 3.57 0.58 4.78
C ASP A 14 2.20 0.31 5.40
N SER A 15 1.67 -0.91 5.25
CA SER A 15 0.38 -1.29 5.87
C SER A 15 0.41 -1.19 7.41
N THR A 16 1.58 -1.32 8.03
CA THR A 16 1.74 -1.44 9.49
C THR A 16 2.28 -0.17 10.15
N HIS A 17 3.16 0.56 9.46
CA HIS A 17 4.03 1.55 10.12
C HIS A 17 3.72 3.02 9.85
N ASP A 18 2.84 3.35 8.90
CA ASP A 18 2.69 4.75 8.47
C ASP A 18 1.28 5.32 8.64
N PRO A 19 0.72 5.44 9.86
CA PRO A 19 -0.66 5.89 10.06
C PRO A 19 -0.98 7.30 9.50
N ILE A 20 0.03 8.10 9.15
CA ILE A 20 -0.12 9.46 8.62
C ILE A 20 -0.09 9.48 7.07
N ALA A 21 0.60 8.52 6.42
CA ALA A 21 0.69 8.39 4.97
C ALA A 21 0.14 7.06 4.43
N ASN A 22 -0.62 6.29 5.23
CA ASN A 22 -1.10 4.95 4.88
C ASN A 22 -2.18 5.01 3.81
N LEU A 23 -1.72 5.16 2.58
CA LEU A 23 -2.45 5.00 1.34
C LEU A 23 -3.07 3.57 1.23
N PHE A 24 -2.67 2.64 2.11
CA PHE A 24 -3.18 1.27 2.26
C PHE A 24 -4.13 1.06 3.44
N HIS A 25 -4.47 2.08 4.22
CA HIS A 25 -5.47 1.94 5.29
C HIS A 25 -6.88 1.98 4.71
N ILE A 26 -7.25 0.89 4.05
CA ILE A 26 -8.57 0.70 3.47
C ILE A 26 -9.32 -0.24 4.43
N PRO A 27 -10.43 0.22 5.07
CA PRO A 27 -11.15 -0.63 6.02
C PRO A 27 -11.76 -1.82 5.29
N CYS A 28 -11.13 -2.99 5.46
CA CYS A 28 -11.56 -4.25 4.81
C CYS A 28 -12.98 -4.67 5.21
N HIS A 29 -13.47 -4.19 6.36
CA HIS A 29 -14.81 -4.50 6.86
C HIS A 29 -15.92 -3.69 6.21
N ASP A 30 -15.60 -2.55 5.60
CA ASP A 30 -16.58 -1.62 5.01
C ASP A 30 -16.69 -1.78 3.48
N ILE A 31 -15.83 -2.61 2.88
CA ILE A 31 -15.81 -2.84 1.44
C ILE A 31 -15.68 -4.32 1.10
N THR A 32 -16.17 -4.69 -0.08
CA THR A 32 -16.00 -6.03 -0.61
C THR A 32 -14.53 -6.35 -0.88
N SER A 33 -14.15 -7.61 -0.70
CA SER A 33 -12.78 -8.09 -0.92
C SER A 33 -12.21 -7.77 -2.30
N SER A 34 -13.05 -7.72 -3.35
CA SER A 34 -12.62 -7.31 -4.70
C SER A 34 -12.16 -5.86 -4.71
N ARG A 35 -13.01 -4.96 -4.18
CA ARG A 35 -12.73 -3.53 -4.10
C ARG A 35 -11.51 -3.24 -3.24
N HIS A 36 -11.31 -4.01 -2.17
CA HIS A 36 -10.11 -3.90 -1.35
C HIS A 36 -8.83 -4.24 -2.14
N ARG A 37 -8.86 -5.29 -2.96
CA ARG A 37 -7.73 -5.69 -3.82
C ARG A 37 -7.44 -4.65 -4.91
N GLU A 38 -8.48 -4.11 -5.54
CA GLU A 38 -8.36 -3.05 -6.57
C GLU A 38 -7.73 -1.78 -5.99
N LEU A 39 -8.23 -1.30 -4.86
CA LEU A 39 -7.68 -0.12 -4.18
C LEU A 39 -6.22 -0.36 -3.79
N ARG A 40 -5.90 -1.54 -3.21
CA ARG A 40 -4.52 -1.92 -2.86
C ARG A 40 -3.57 -1.94 -4.05
N ALA A 41 -4.04 -2.34 -5.23
CA ALA A 41 -3.24 -2.32 -6.47
C ALA A 41 -3.00 -0.89 -6.94
N GLY A 42 -4.04 -0.06 -7.01
CA GLY A 42 -3.93 1.35 -7.41
C GLY A 42 -3.01 2.16 -6.48
N THR A 43 -3.07 1.89 -5.18
CA THR A 43 -2.18 2.50 -4.20
C THR A 43 -0.71 2.14 -4.46
N MET A 44 -0.40 0.87 -4.78
CA MET A 44 0.97 0.45 -5.11
C MET A 44 1.49 1.14 -6.38
N ASP A 45 0.64 1.33 -7.40
CA ASP A 45 1.04 2.01 -8.64
C ASP A 45 1.29 3.50 -8.41
N LEU A 46 0.46 4.17 -7.60
CA LEU A 46 0.67 5.55 -7.19
C LEU A 46 1.97 5.70 -6.39
N TRP A 47 2.26 4.76 -5.49
CA TRP A 47 3.49 4.76 -4.70
C TRP A 47 4.75 4.67 -5.57
N VAL A 48 4.74 3.79 -6.59
CA VAL A 48 5.83 3.69 -7.58
C VAL A 48 6.01 5.00 -8.35
N LYS A 49 4.91 5.69 -8.68
CA LYS A 49 4.95 6.96 -9.41
C LYS A 49 5.56 8.11 -8.59
N ILE A 50 5.27 8.18 -7.29
CA ILE A 50 5.78 9.23 -6.40
C ILE A 50 7.17 8.92 -5.82
N THR A 51 7.60 7.65 -5.92
CA THR A 51 8.88 7.17 -5.39
C THR A 51 9.74 6.61 -6.53
N PRO A 52 10.22 7.44 -7.47
CA PRO A 52 11.20 7.01 -8.44
C PRO A 52 12.48 6.57 -7.70
N ALA A 53 13.03 5.43 -8.12
CA ALA A 53 14.12 4.70 -7.46
C ALA A 53 15.40 5.52 -7.23
#